data_AF-A0A367LYI2-F1
#
_entry.id   AF-A0A367LYI2-F1
#
_cell.length_a   1.000
_cell.length_b   1.000
_cell.length_c   1.000
_cell.angle_alpha   90.00
_cell.angle_beta   90.00
_cell.angle_gamma   90.00
#
_symmetry.space_group_name_H-M   'P 1'
#
loop_
_entity.id
_entity.type
_entity.pdbx_description
1 polymer ?
#
loop_
_entity_poly.entity_id
_entity_poly.type
_entity_poly.pdbx_seq_one_letter_code
_entity_poly.pdbx_strand_id
1 'polypeptide(L)'
;LEALRVELCDDEVESLSAFDPLTGEVIRKLPRFTFYPKSHYVTPRETLLEAVDQIKAELKERLDYLRNNNKLVEAQRLEQRTRFDLEMILELGYCNGIENYSRYLSGRAPGEPPPTLYDYLPANSLLVIDESHVSVPQVGAMFKGDRSRKETLGEYGFRLPSALDNRPLRFE
;
A
#
# COMPACT_ATOMS: atom_id res chain seq x y z
N LEU A 1 -19.66 8.59 -14.74
CA LEU A 1 -19.26 8.46 -13.31
C LEU A 1 -20.32 9.19 -12.52
N GLU A 2 -21.08 8.48 -11.70
CA GLU A 2 -22.15 9.08 -10.89
C GLU A 2 -21.56 9.66 -9.61
N ALA A 3 -22.03 10.82 -9.18
CA ALA A 3 -21.72 11.39 -7.87
C ALA A 3 -22.89 11.14 -6.91
N LEU A 4 -22.59 11.05 -5.61
CA LEU A 4 -23.59 10.92 -4.57
C LEU A 4 -23.89 12.28 -3.94
N ARG A 5 -25.16 12.62 -3.84
CA ARG A 5 -25.66 13.73 -3.03
C ARG A 5 -26.28 13.18 -1.75
N VAL A 6 -25.85 13.72 -0.61
CA VAL A 6 -26.38 13.43 0.72
C VAL A 6 -27.09 14.69 1.21
N GLU A 7 -28.39 14.58 1.41
CA GLU A 7 -29.22 15.66 1.97
C GLU A 7 -29.45 15.37 3.46
N LEU A 8 -29.13 16.35 4.31
CA LEU A 8 -29.18 16.24 5.76
C LEU A 8 -30.24 17.18 6.33
N CYS A 9 -30.97 16.72 7.34
CA CYS A 9 -31.83 17.52 8.20
C CYS A 9 -31.30 17.37 9.63
N ASP A 10 -30.60 18.39 10.12
CA ASP A 10 -29.79 18.32 11.35
C ASP A 10 -28.84 17.10 11.34
N ASP A 11 -29.05 16.14 12.24
CA ASP A 11 -28.24 14.93 12.39
C ASP A 11 -28.83 13.71 11.63
N GLU A 12 -29.90 13.91 10.86
CA GLU A 12 -30.57 12.84 10.11
C GLU A 12 -30.30 12.93 8.59
N VAL A 13 -30.05 11.77 7.97
CA VAL A 13 -29.98 11.65 6.50
C VAL A 13 -31.39 11.58 5.95
N GLU A 14 -31.84 12.67 5.33
CA GLU A 14 -33.17 12.76 4.73
C GLU A 14 -33.24 12.02 3.39
N SER A 15 -32.19 12.14 2.58
CA SER A 15 -32.22 11.69 1.19
C SER A 15 -30.81 11.41 0.64
N LEU A 16 -30.70 10.32 -0.12
CA LEU A 16 -29.51 9.99 -0.91
C LEU A 16 -29.91 9.92 -2.38
N SER A 17 -29.13 10.57 -3.24
CA SER A 17 -29.35 10.49 -4.70
C SER A 17 -28.05 10.37 -5.48
N ALA A 18 -28.09 9.58 -6.54
CA ALA A 18 -27.05 9.55 -7.55
C ALA A 18 -27.38 10.60 -8.62
N PHE A 19 -26.40 11.41 -9.00
CA PHE A 19 -26.55 12.45 -10.00
C PHE A 19 -25.35 12.48 -10.95
N ASP A 20 -25.53 13.04 -12.15
CA ASP A 20 -24.44 13.29 -13.08
C ASP A 20 -23.67 14.55 -12.61
N PRO A 21 -22.37 14.44 -12.26
CA PRO A 21 -21.59 15.58 -11.80
C PRO A 21 -21.32 16.64 -12.89
N LEU A 22 -21.49 16.33 -14.17
CA LEU A 22 -21.29 17.26 -15.28
C LEU A 22 -22.54 18.10 -15.55
N THR A 23 -23.72 17.49 -15.54
CA THR A 23 -24.99 18.17 -15.88
C THR A 23 -25.80 18.59 -14.66
N GLY A 24 -25.56 17.97 -13.50
CA GLY A 24 -26.34 18.15 -12.28
C GLY A 24 -27.65 17.36 -12.25
N GLU A 25 -27.98 16.60 -13.30
CA GLU A 25 -29.21 15.84 -13.39
C GLU A 25 -29.25 14.71 -12.36
N VAL A 26 -30.35 14.63 -11.60
CA VAL A 26 -30.57 13.55 -10.63
C VAL A 26 -31.02 12.30 -11.39
N ILE A 27 -30.24 11.23 -11.30
CA ILE A 27 -30.47 9.97 -12.00
C ILE A 27 -31.44 9.09 -11.21
N ARG A 28 -31.18 8.89 -9.91
CA ARG A 28 -32.02 8.06 -9.04
C ARG A 28 -31.82 8.37 -7.55
N LYS A 29 -32.84 8.08 -6.75
CA LYS A 29 -32.72 8.02 -5.28
C LYS A 29 -32.17 6.67 -4.84
N LEU A 30 -31.42 6.66 -3.74
CA LEU A 30 -30.79 5.47 -3.18
C LEU A 30 -31.27 5.25 -1.74
N PRO A 31 -31.63 4.02 -1.34
CA PRO A 31 -32.01 3.74 0.05
C PRO A 31 -30.81 3.59 0.98
N ARG A 32 -29.64 3.25 0.43
CA ARG A 32 -28.38 3.08 1.17
C ARG A 32 -27.22 3.27 0.20
N PHE A 33 -26.11 3.78 0.71
CA PHE A 33 -24.83 3.81 0.00
C PHE A 33 -23.69 3.39 0.94
N THR A 34 -22.72 2.65 0.41
CA THR A 34 -21.51 2.26 1.14
C THR A 34 -20.33 3.05 0.58
N PHE A 35 -19.69 3.87 1.42
CA PHE A 35 -18.46 4.56 1.05
C PHE A 35 -17.28 3.61 1.22
N TYR A 36 -16.57 3.36 0.12
CA TYR A 36 -15.29 2.66 0.16
C TYR A 36 -14.15 3.68 0.28
N PRO A 37 -13.05 3.32 0.95
CA PRO A 37 -11.86 4.16 0.98
C PRO A 37 -11.34 4.46 -0.43
N LYS A 38 -10.82 5.68 -0.63
CA LYS A 38 -10.16 6.08 -1.90
C LYS A 38 -8.85 5.31 -2.16
N SER A 39 -8.25 4.74 -1.11
CA SER A 39 -6.96 4.04 -1.16
C SER A 39 -7.03 2.70 -0.44
N HIS A 40 -6.23 1.74 -0.88
CA HIS A 40 -6.07 0.45 -0.20
C HIS A 40 -5.11 0.50 1.00
N TYR A 41 -4.39 1.60 1.20
CA TYR A 41 -3.43 1.79 2.30
C TYR A 41 -3.99 2.63 3.46
N VAL A 42 -5.31 2.70 3.59
CA VAL A 42 -5.95 3.42 4.70
C VAL A 42 -5.76 2.63 5.99
N THR A 43 -5.02 3.24 6.92
CA THR A 43 -4.67 2.64 8.22
C THR A 43 -5.05 3.60 9.36
N PRO A 44 -5.47 3.09 10.53
CA PRO A 44 -5.71 3.92 11.70
C PRO A 44 -4.46 4.68 12.13
N ARG A 45 -4.65 5.85 12.76
CA ARG A 45 -3.53 6.71 13.21
C ARG A 45 -2.59 5.99 14.18
N GLU A 46 -3.13 5.17 15.08
CA GLU A 46 -2.34 4.40 16.04
C GLU A 46 -1.36 3.44 15.33
N THR A 47 -1.86 2.68 14.35
CA THR A 47 -1.04 1.79 13.50
C THR A 47 0.05 2.55 12.74
N LEU A 48 -0.25 3.76 12.25
CA LEU A 48 0.75 4.60 11.58
C LEU A 48 1.88 5.00 12.53
N LEU A 49 1.57 5.38 13.77
CA LEU A 49 2.57 5.78 14.76
C LEU A 49 3.47 4.60 15.15
N GLU A 50 2.88 3.42 15.38
CA GLU A 50 3.64 2.20 15.66
C GLU A 50 4.56 1.82 14.48
N ALA A 51 4.04 1.91 13.25
CA ALA A 51 4.81 1.64 12.04
C ALA A 51 5.99 2.61 11.91
N VAL A 52 5.78 3.90 12.19
CA VAL A 52 6.84 4.93 12.16
C VAL A 52 8.00 4.57 13.09
N ASP A 53 7.72 4.10 14.30
CA ASP A 53 8.76 3.74 15.25
C ASP A 53 9.55 2.49 14.82
N GLN A 54 8.87 1.51 14.24
CA GLN A 54 9.53 0.33 13.66
C GLN A 54 10.40 0.69 12.44
N ILE A 55 9.91 1.59 11.57
CA ILE A 55 10.67 2.07 10.40
C ILE A 55 11.92 2.84 10.85
N LYS A 56 11.82 3.68 11.90
CA LYS A 56 12.97 4.39 12.46
C LYS A 56 14.03 3.42 12.99
N ALA A 57 13.61 2.33 13.64
CA ALA A 57 14.51 1.30 14.15
C ALA A 57 15.28 0.61 13.01
N GLU A 58 14.59 0.15 11.97
CA GLU A 58 15.23 -0.47 10.79
C GLU A 58 16.13 0.53 10.04
N LEU A 59 15.69 1.79 9.90
CA LEU A 59 16.50 2.84 9.29
C LEU A 59 17.82 3.01 10.02
N LYS A 60 17.80 3.06 11.36
CA LYS A 60 19.02 3.20 12.16
C LYS A 60 19.98 2.04 11.91
N GLU A 61 19.50 0.80 12.03
CA GLU A 61 20.30 -0.40 11.80
C GLU A 61 20.89 -0.41 10.38
N ARG A 62 20.09 -0.06 9.38
CA ARG A 62 20.52 -0.06 7.99
C ARG A 62 21.55 1.04 7.71
N LEU A 63 21.41 2.22 8.30
CA LEU A 63 22.38 3.31 8.17
C LEU A 63 23.71 2.93 8.81
N ASP A 64 23.70 2.30 9.98
CA ASP A 64 24.92 1.83 10.65
C ASP A 64 25.63 0.78 9.78
N TYR A 65 24.90 -0.17 9.20
CA TYR A 65 25.44 -1.12 8.24
C TYR A 65 26.09 -0.42 7.03
N LEU A 66 25.39 0.50 6.38
CA LEU A 66 25.91 1.18 5.18
C LEU A 66 27.15 2.01 5.49
N ARG A 67 27.16 2.73 6.62
CA ARG A 67 28.31 3.54 7.07
C ARG A 67 29.52 2.66 7.41
N ASN A 68 29.32 1.55 8.11
CA ASN A 68 30.38 0.59 8.44
C ASN A 68 31.00 -0.07 7.18
N ASN A 69 30.24 -0.14 6.09
CA ASN A 69 30.70 -0.67 4.80
C ASN A 69 31.19 0.43 3.83
N ASN A 70 31.44 1.66 4.31
CA ASN A 70 31.85 2.81 3.49
C ASN A 70 30.88 3.18 2.35
N LYS A 71 29.62 2.75 2.42
CA LYS A 71 28.54 3.11 1.47
C LYS A 71 27.86 4.42 1.88
N LEU A 72 28.64 5.50 1.92
CA LEU A 72 28.21 6.79 2.50
C LEU A 72 27.14 7.50 1.67
N VAL A 73 27.21 7.39 0.33
CA VAL A 73 26.22 8.02 -0.58
C VAL A 73 24.88 7.31 -0.47
N GLU A 74 24.88 5.99 -0.40
CA GLU A 74 23.69 5.15 -0.19
C GLU A 74 23.07 5.45 1.17
N ALA A 75 23.88 5.59 2.22
CA ALA A 75 23.40 5.93 3.55
C ALA A 75 22.70 7.30 3.56
N GLN A 76 23.35 8.33 2.98
CA GLN A 76 22.77 9.67 2.90
C GLN A 76 21.45 9.67 2.11
N ARG A 77 21.42 8.98 0.96
CA ARG A 77 20.22 8.84 0.12
C ARG A 77 19.07 8.19 0.89
N LEU A 78 19.34 7.09 1.58
CA LEU A 78 18.35 6.35 2.35
C LEU A 78 17.81 7.19 3.51
N GLU A 79 18.70 7.87 4.24
CA GLU A 79 18.35 8.72 5.38
C GLU A 79 17.43 9.87 4.96
N GLN A 80 17.80 10.61 3.91
CA GLN A 80 17.00 11.73 3.41
C GLN A 80 15.61 11.28 2.95
N ARG A 81 15.55 10.21 2.14
CA ARG A 81 14.29 9.70 1.61
C ARG A 81 13.37 9.20 2.70
N THR A 82 13.90 8.37 3.61
CA THR A 82 13.08 7.74 4.65
C THR A 82 12.58 8.76 5.66
N ARG A 83 13.41 9.75 6.06
CA ARG A 83 12.95 10.81 6.97
C ARG A 83 11.84 11.67 6.36
N PHE A 84 11.99 12.05 5.09
CA PHE A 84 10.93 12.78 4.39
C PHE A 84 9.63 11.96 4.31
N ASP A 85 9.71 10.68 3.95
CA ASP A 85 8.53 9.80 3.91
C ASP A 85 7.86 9.69 5.31
N LEU A 86 8.65 9.62 6.39
CA LEU A 86 8.15 9.57 7.77
C LEU A 86 7.47 10.88 8.20
N GLU A 87 8.03 12.03 7.86
CA GLU A 87 7.39 13.34 8.11
C GLU A 87 6.04 13.43 7.40
N MET A 88 5.98 13.02 6.13
CA MET A 88 4.74 12.99 5.35
C MET A 88 3.69 12.06 5.97
N ILE A 89 4.10 10.89 6.46
CA ILE A 89 3.20 9.96 7.17
C ILE A 89 2.65 10.60 8.46
N LEU A 90 3.48 11.31 9.23
CA LEU A 90 3.05 11.92 10.49
C LEU A 90 2.11 13.11 10.29
N GLU A 91 2.36 13.94 9.28
CA GLU A 91 1.59 15.17 9.03
C GLU A 91 0.32 14.91 8.19
N LEU A 92 0.42 14.10 7.13
CA LEU A 92 -0.68 13.88 6.18
C LEU A 92 -1.34 12.50 6.30
N GLY A 93 -0.74 11.57 7.04
CA GLY A 93 -1.20 10.18 7.12
C GLY A 93 -0.82 9.33 5.92
N TYR A 94 -0.06 9.87 4.95
CA TYR A 94 0.44 9.10 3.80
C TYR A 94 1.70 9.71 3.18
N CYS A 95 2.42 8.92 2.38
CA CYS A 95 3.54 9.38 1.56
C CYS A 95 3.54 8.73 0.16
N ASN A 96 4.34 9.29 -0.75
CA ASN A 96 4.49 8.72 -2.09
C ASN A 96 5.36 7.46 -2.04
N GLY A 97 4.75 6.32 -2.35
CA GLY A 97 5.40 5.03 -2.24
C GLY A 97 5.18 4.36 -0.88
N ILE A 98 4.06 4.67 -0.21
CA ILE A 98 3.70 4.11 1.10
C ILE A 98 3.67 2.57 1.11
N GLU A 99 3.44 1.94 -0.04
CA GLU A 99 3.46 0.48 -0.20
C GLU A 99 4.80 -0.16 0.18
N ASN A 100 5.91 0.59 0.12
CA ASN A 100 7.23 0.11 0.53
C ASN A 100 7.36 -0.08 2.05
N TYR A 101 6.39 0.45 2.82
CA TYR A 101 6.26 0.27 4.26
C TYR A 101 5.11 -0.69 4.62
N SER A 102 4.50 -1.37 3.63
CA SER A 102 3.30 -2.21 3.82
C SER A 102 3.45 -3.29 4.88
N ARG A 103 4.65 -3.87 5.08
CA ARG A 103 4.91 -4.81 6.18
C ARG A 103 4.51 -4.21 7.53
N TYR A 104 5.00 -3.02 7.82
CA TYR A 104 4.74 -2.32 9.07
C TYR A 104 3.29 -1.90 9.20
N LEU A 105 2.69 -1.42 8.11
CA LEU A 105 1.31 -0.95 8.08
C LEU A 105 0.28 -2.08 8.22
N SER A 106 0.65 -3.30 7.85
CA SER A 106 -0.22 -4.49 7.94
C SER A 106 0.05 -5.36 9.17
N GLY A 107 1.03 -5.01 10.00
CA GLY A 107 1.40 -5.78 11.19
C GLY A 107 1.96 -7.18 10.88
N ARG A 108 2.44 -7.40 9.65
CA ARG A 108 2.94 -8.70 9.19
C ARG A 108 4.39 -8.94 9.59
N ALA A 109 4.76 -10.21 9.74
CA ALA A 109 6.12 -10.60 10.08
C ALA A 109 7.07 -10.43 8.87
N PRO A 110 8.39 -10.25 9.08
CA PRO A 110 9.36 -10.23 7.99
C PRO A 110 9.25 -11.45 7.08
N GLY A 111 9.25 -11.22 5.76
CA GLY A 111 9.10 -12.27 4.75
C GLY A 111 7.66 -12.64 4.39
N GLU A 112 6.65 -12.25 5.18
CA GLU A 112 5.25 -12.47 4.82
C GLU A 112 4.84 -11.57 3.63
N PRO A 113 4.06 -12.08 2.66
CA PRO A 113 3.60 -11.25 1.55
C PRO A 113 2.60 -10.18 2.04
N PRO A 114 2.37 -9.11 1.28
CA PRO A 114 1.29 -8.19 1.56
C PRO A 114 -0.08 -8.86 1.27
N PRO A 115 -1.19 -8.31 1.79
CA PRO A 115 -2.52 -8.70 1.36
C PRO A 115 -2.67 -8.51 -0.16
N THR A 116 -3.36 -9.46 -0.78
CA THR A 116 -3.63 -9.50 -2.22
C THR A 116 -5.14 -9.56 -2.47
N LEU A 117 -5.55 -9.52 -3.74
CA LEU A 117 -6.95 -9.71 -4.10
C LEU A 117 -7.54 -11.03 -3.57
N TYR A 118 -6.73 -12.09 -3.46
CA TYR A 118 -7.19 -13.38 -2.94
C TYR A 118 -7.74 -13.28 -1.51
N ASP A 119 -7.15 -12.42 -0.68
CA ASP A 119 -7.57 -12.22 0.71
C ASP A 119 -8.96 -11.54 0.82
N TYR A 120 -9.43 -10.89 -0.26
CA TYR A 120 -10.76 -10.25 -0.33
C TYR A 120 -11.83 -11.19 -0.88
N LEU A 121 -11.45 -12.33 -1.45
CA LEU A 121 -12.36 -13.27 -2.06
C LEU A 121 -12.81 -14.34 -1.05
N PRO A 122 -14.07 -14.80 -1.11
CA PRO A 122 -14.52 -15.95 -0.33
C PRO A 122 -13.64 -17.19 -0.57
N ALA A 123 -13.43 -18.02 0.46
CA ALA A 123 -12.58 -19.21 0.36
C ALA A 123 -13.04 -20.23 -0.69
N ASN A 124 -14.33 -20.21 -1.07
CA ASN A 124 -14.93 -21.07 -2.09
C ASN A 124 -15.00 -20.42 -3.49
N SER A 125 -14.22 -19.39 -3.74
CA SER A 125 -14.17 -18.72 -5.04
C SER A 125 -13.55 -19.62 -6.12
N LEU A 126 -14.04 -19.50 -7.35
CA LEU A 126 -13.48 -20.18 -8.52
C LEU A 126 -12.47 -19.26 -9.23
N LEU A 127 -11.26 -19.76 -9.48
CA LEU A 127 -10.27 -19.10 -10.32
C LEU A 127 -10.28 -19.73 -11.71
N VAL A 128 -10.52 -18.92 -12.73
CA VAL A 128 -10.35 -19.31 -14.14
C VAL A 128 -9.12 -18.60 -14.68
N ILE A 129 -8.16 -19.36 -15.20
CA ILE A 129 -6.92 -18.83 -15.79
C ILE A 129 -7.02 -18.98 -17.30
N ASP A 130 -7.26 -17.86 -17.97
CA ASP A 130 -7.21 -17.81 -19.42
C ASP A 130 -5.76 -17.98 -19.91
N GLU A 131 -5.60 -18.69 -21.03
CA GLU A 131 -4.31 -19.06 -21.60
C GLU A 131 -3.28 -19.55 -20.57
N SER A 132 -3.70 -20.51 -19.74
CA SER A 132 -2.91 -20.99 -18.59
C SER A 132 -1.47 -21.41 -18.93
N HIS A 133 -1.24 -21.91 -20.15
CA HIS A 133 0.09 -22.27 -20.64
C HIS A 133 1.06 -21.08 -20.75
N VAL A 134 0.55 -19.85 -20.83
CA VAL A 134 1.30 -18.59 -20.79
C VAL A 134 1.18 -17.91 -19.43
N SER A 135 -0.04 -17.80 -18.90
CA SER A 135 -0.36 -17.04 -17.68
C SER A 135 0.29 -17.62 -16.43
N VAL A 136 0.33 -18.96 -16.29
CA VAL A 136 0.93 -19.61 -15.10
C VAL A 136 2.44 -19.38 -15.02
N PRO A 137 3.24 -19.62 -16.09
CA PRO A 137 4.66 -19.24 -16.11
C PRO A 137 4.90 -17.76 -15.82
N GLN A 138 4.05 -16.87 -16.35
CA GLN A 138 4.18 -15.42 -16.12
C GLN A 138 4.04 -15.06 -14.63
N VAL A 139 3.00 -15.58 -13.96
CA VAL A 139 2.78 -15.36 -12.52
C VAL A 139 3.97 -15.88 -11.70
N GLY A 140 4.50 -17.07 -12.05
CA GLY A 140 5.69 -17.62 -11.40
C GLY A 140 6.96 -16.76 -11.54
N ALA A 141 7.08 -16.02 -12.64
CA ALA A 141 8.23 -15.14 -12.90
C ALA A 141 8.14 -13.77 -12.19
N MET A 142 6.94 -13.30 -11.86
CA MET A 142 6.71 -11.97 -11.25
C MET A 142 7.53 -11.74 -9.98
N PHE A 143 7.57 -12.73 -9.07
CA PHE A 143 8.33 -12.61 -7.82
C PHE A 143 9.83 -12.42 -8.07
N LYS A 144 10.42 -13.20 -8.99
CA LYS A 144 11.87 -13.14 -9.27
C LYS A 144 12.27 -11.79 -9.87
N GLY A 145 11.47 -11.29 -10.82
CA GLY A 145 11.71 -9.99 -11.45
C GLY A 145 11.58 -8.83 -10.46
N ASP A 146 10.52 -8.83 -9.64
CA ASP A 146 10.33 -7.79 -8.63
C ASP A 146 11.43 -7.80 -7.56
N ARG A 147 11.81 -8.99 -7.07
CA ARG A 147 12.89 -9.17 -6.09
C ARG A 147 14.22 -8.64 -6.61
N SER A 148 14.65 -9.04 -7.80
CA SER A 148 15.92 -8.60 -8.40
C SER A 148 16.01 -7.06 -8.49
N ARG A 149 14.92 -6.42 -8.93
CA ARG A 149 14.81 -4.95 -9.00
C ARG A 149 14.89 -4.31 -7.61
N LYS A 150 14.15 -4.83 -6.63
CA LYS A 150 14.11 -4.27 -5.26
C LYS A 150 15.40 -4.50 -4.48
N GLU A 151 16.07 -5.63 -4.67
CA GLU A 151 17.40 -5.90 -4.08
C GLU A 151 18.40 -4.83 -4.54
N THR A 152 18.40 -4.49 -5.83
CA THR A 152 19.18 -3.39 -6.38
C THR A 152 18.85 -2.05 -5.69
N LEU A 153 17.56 -1.72 -5.52
CA LEU A 153 17.16 -0.49 -4.82
C LEU A 153 17.63 -0.45 -3.36
N GLY A 154 17.57 -1.58 -2.66
CA GLY A 154 18.05 -1.71 -1.28
C GLY A 154 19.58 -1.66 -1.16
N GLU A 155 20.29 -2.19 -2.15
CA GLU A 155 21.76 -2.14 -2.20
C GLU A 155 22.27 -0.70 -2.39
N TYR A 156 21.62 0.06 -3.26
CA TYR A 156 21.96 1.46 -3.55
C TYR A 156 21.24 2.46 -2.62
N GLY A 157 20.66 2.03 -1.50
CA GLY A 157 20.09 2.95 -0.51
C GLY A 157 18.89 3.78 -0.98
N PHE A 158 18.13 3.31 -1.97
CA PHE A 158 16.88 3.96 -2.39
C PHE A 158 15.69 3.58 -1.50
N ARG A 159 15.72 2.37 -0.91
CA ARG A 159 14.65 1.82 -0.06
C ARG A 159 15.23 0.99 1.07
N LEU A 160 14.47 0.84 2.16
CA LEU A 160 14.79 -0.06 3.26
C LEU A 160 14.69 -1.53 2.83
N PRO A 161 15.37 -2.47 3.53
CA PRO A 161 15.24 -3.90 3.29
C PRO A 161 13.78 -4.39 3.36
N SER A 162 12.96 -3.83 4.26
CA SER A 162 11.51 -4.12 4.36
C SER A 162 10.74 -3.94 3.06
N ALA A 163 11.23 -3.11 2.12
CA ALA A 163 10.56 -2.92 0.84
C ALA A 163 10.50 -4.21 0.01
N LEU A 164 11.38 -5.18 0.28
CA LEU A 164 11.35 -6.52 -0.33
C LEU A 164 10.13 -7.35 0.10
N ASP A 165 9.56 -7.05 1.26
CA ASP A 165 8.38 -7.75 1.77
C ASP A 165 7.09 -7.27 1.10
N ASN A 166 7.10 -6.06 0.53
CA ASN A 166 6.07 -5.63 -0.41
C ASN A 166 6.31 -6.30 -1.77
N ARG A 167 5.75 -7.49 -2.01
CA ARG A 167 6.08 -8.27 -3.21
C ARG A 167 4.89 -9.10 -3.71
N PRO A 168 4.93 -9.56 -4.97
CA PRO A 168 4.02 -10.59 -5.44
C PRO A 168 4.12 -11.88 -4.60
N LEU A 169 3.05 -12.69 -4.65
CA LEU A 169 3.04 -14.04 -4.08
C LEU A 169 4.08 -14.92 -4.76
N ARG A 170 4.53 -15.93 -4.01
CA ARG A 170 5.34 -17.02 -4.57
C ARG A 170 4.41 -18.13 -5.04
N PHE A 171 4.85 -18.83 -6.08
CA PHE A 171 4.13 -19.99 -6.60
C PHE A 171 4.40 -21.26 -5.76
N GLU A 172 5.55 -21.28 -5.07
CA GLU A 172 5.99 -22.32 -4.12
C GLU A 172 5.46 -22.08 -2.71
#